data_AF-A0A8S1FEL3-F1
#
_entry.id   AF-A0A8S1FEL3-F1
#
_cell.length_a   1.000
_cell.length_b   1.000
_cell.length_c   1.000
_cell.angle_alpha   90.00
_cell.angle_beta   90.00
_cell.angle_gamma   90.00
#
_symmetry.space_group_name_H-M   'P 1'
#
loop_
_entity.id
_entity.type
_entity.pdbx_description
1 polymer ?
#
loop_
_entity_poly.entity_id
_entity_poly.type
_entity_poly.pdbx_seq_one_letter_code
_entity_poly.pdbx_strand_id
1 'polypeptide(L)'
;MDVDAIKERHNALKRKANMSMNDLLEITKSSSAKRKAYAQKLCDVEGYKSIIKTYKAPVWCGCAVSPRDLADYGWSCVKKNTVKCVECNQVLSTILPNITTVSINVYNSSLKHIHEKMKTAHRVTCLKRTGSAPFRLVEPTASEVIKGIEERLAGGSSFTANDMTVDIPNGVSVPKMDKASPAFVFTAALGWKIAKARRGYISLSCDLCARDLILKTGAKFDPIHNHERWCPRVDKNDNGDACWQTDLNVVLNEKNKTAPSSMGQIYKDYFSARRILAQSVSSVIPSCT
;
A
#
# COMPACT_ATOMS: atom_id res chain seq x y z
N MET A 1 18.47 -21.21 49.24
CA MET A 1 18.49 -20.62 47.89
C MET A 1 19.40 -19.41 47.95
N ASP A 2 20.45 -19.44 47.16
CA ASP A 2 21.62 -18.58 47.34
C ASP A 2 21.33 -17.16 46.84
N VAL A 3 21.28 -16.21 47.77
CA VAL A 3 20.96 -14.79 47.50
C VAL A 3 22.01 -14.18 46.56
N ASP A 4 23.25 -14.68 46.63
CA ASP A 4 24.35 -14.20 45.80
C ASP A 4 24.19 -14.62 44.33
N ALA A 5 23.69 -15.83 44.07
CA ALA A 5 23.42 -16.30 42.71
C ALA A 5 22.31 -15.48 42.01
N ILE A 6 21.30 -15.03 42.76
CA ILE A 6 20.23 -14.16 42.23
C ILE A 6 20.77 -12.77 41.90
N LYS A 7 21.60 -12.22 42.79
CA LYS A 7 22.23 -10.91 42.61
C LYS A 7 23.18 -10.91 41.39
N GLU A 8 23.91 -11.99 41.20
CA GLU A 8 24.81 -12.16 40.06
C GLU A 8 24.05 -12.26 38.74
N ARG A 9 22.95 -13.03 38.69
CA ARG A 9 22.07 -13.12 37.51
C ARG A 9 21.42 -11.77 37.17
N HIS A 10 20.97 -11.02 38.17
CA HIS A 10 20.40 -9.69 37.97
C HIS A 10 21.44 -8.70 37.42
N ASN A 11 22.67 -8.73 37.93
CA ASN A 11 23.76 -7.90 37.45
C ASN A 11 24.22 -8.28 36.03
N ALA A 12 24.16 -9.57 35.66
CA ALA A 12 24.41 -10.03 34.29
C ALA A 12 23.33 -9.53 33.32
N LEU A 13 22.05 -9.58 33.71
CA LEU A 13 20.95 -9.04 32.89
C LEU A 13 21.05 -7.53 32.72
N LYS A 14 21.38 -6.79 33.79
CA LYS A 14 21.57 -5.33 33.72
C LYS A 14 22.73 -4.96 32.80
N ARG A 15 23.85 -5.71 32.85
CA ARG A 15 24.97 -5.53 31.91
C ARG A 15 24.56 -5.80 30.46
N LYS A 16 23.82 -6.90 30.21
CA LYS A 16 23.32 -7.23 28.87
C LYS A 16 22.35 -6.19 28.32
N ALA A 17 21.46 -5.67 29.17
CA ALA A 17 20.54 -4.59 28.80
C ALA A 17 21.29 -3.28 28.50
N ASN A 18 22.27 -2.91 29.32
CA ASN A 18 23.10 -1.72 29.08
C ASN A 18 23.95 -1.84 27.81
N MET A 19 24.51 -3.02 27.51
CA MET A 19 25.21 -3.25 26.25
C MET A 19 24.26 -3.11 25.06
N SER A 20 23.07 -3.72 25.13
CA SER A 20 22.07 -3.60 24.06
C SER A 20 21.59 -2.15 23.86
N MET A 21 21.43 -1.36 24.93
CA MET A 21 21.09 0.06 24.82
C MET A 21 22.25 0.87 24.25
N ASN A 22 23.49 0.59 24.64
CA ASN A 22 24.65 1.26 24.08
C ASN A 22 24.85 0.92 22.61
N ASP A 23 24.61 -0.32 22.19
CA ASP A 23 24.61 -0.71 20.78
C ASP A 23 23.56 0.07 19.98
N LEU A 24 22.34 0.24 20.52
CA LEU A 24 21.30 1.07 19.91
C LEU A 24 21.68 2.56 19.86
N LEU A 25 22.37 3.05 20.89
CA LEU A 25 22.88 4.42 20.95
C LEU A 25 24.07 4.64 20.02
N GLU A 26 24.91 3.64 19.77
CA GLU A 26 26.02 3.70 18.82
C GLU A 26 25.54 3.54 17.37
N ILE A 27 24.50 2.74 17.13
CA ILE A 27 23.77 2.71 15.85
C ILE A 27 23.17 4.09 15.53
N THR A 28 22.75 4.83 16.57
CA THR A 28 22.26 6.19 16.37
C THR A 28 23.39 7.23 16.29
N LYS A 29 24.55 7.04 16.92
CA LYS A 29 25.66 8.01 16.86
C LYS A 29 26.58 7.83 15.63
N SER A 30 26.70 6.62 15.09
CA SER A 30 27.60 6.33 13.97
C SER A 30 26.94 6.54 12.60
N SER A 31 27.30 7.66 11.97
CA SER A 31 27.22 7.96 10.54
C SER A 31 25.85 8.28 9.91
N SER A 32 25.69 9.58 9.65
CA SER A 32 24.80 10.20 8.67
C SER A 32 24.98 9.66 7.22
N ALA A 33 26.02 8.86 6.97
CA ALA A 33 26.29 8.25 5.66
C ALA A 33 25.79 6.79 5.53
N LYS A 34 25.83 5.95 6.58
CA LYS A 34 25.32 4.56 6.50
C LYS A 34 23.82 4.43 6.75
N ARG A 35 23.18 5.41 7.40
CA ARG A 35 21.71 5.48 7.47
C ARG A 35 21.03 5.59 6.10
N LYS A 36 21.74 6.08 5.08
CA LYS A 36 21.25 6.07 3.68
C LYS A 36 21.23 4.68 3.04
N ALA A 37 21.97 3.69 3.56
CA ALA A 37 22.01 2.34 2.99
C ALA A 37 20.92 1.41 3.54
N TYR A 38 20.36 1.73 4.71
CA TYR A 38 19.09 1.18 5.21
C TYR A 38 17.94 2.15 4.97
N ALA A 39 18.09 3.05 3.98
CA ALA A 39 16.94 3.73 3.39
C ALA A 39 16.00 2.63 2.94
N GLN A 40 14.91 2.45 3.68
CA GLN A 40 13.81 1.57 3.32
C GLN A 40 13.48 1.90 1.87
N LYS A 41 13.89 1.02 0.94
CA LYS A 41 13.63 1.25 -0.47
C LYS A 41 12.13 1.32 -0.59
N LEU A 42 11.61 2.46 -1.05
CA LEU A 42 10.20 2.57 -1.41
C LEU A 42 9.84 1.43 -2.36
N CYS A 43 8.57 1.02 -2.34
CA CYS A 43 8.08 0.06 -3.31
C CYS A 43 8.48 0.51 -4.72
N ASP A 44 9.07 -0.40 -5.50
CA ASP A 44 9.29 -0.18 -6.91
C ASP A 44 7.92 -0.19 -7.62
N VAL A 45 7.36 1.00 -7.80
CA VAL A 45 6.03 1.20 -8.39
C VAL A 45 5.95 0.63 -9.80
N GLU A 46 7.01 0.77 -10.61
CA GLU A 46 7.01 0.25 -11.98
C GLU A 46 7.14 -1.28 -11.99
N GLY A 47 7.97 -1.84 -11.11
CA GLY A 47 8.01 -3.29 -10.86
C GLY A 47 6.64 -3.82 -10.44
N TYR A 48 5.97 -3.18 -9.49
CA TYR A 48 4.62 -3.54 -9.06
C TYR A 48 3.60 -3.47 -10.20
N LYS A 49 3.59 -2.38 -10.98
CA LYS A 49 2.71 -2.23 -12.15
C LYS A 49 2.94 -3.32 -13.19
N SER A 50 4.20 -3.67 -13.45
CA SER A 50 4.54 -4.72 -14.41
C SER A 50 3.91 -6.06 -14.01
N ILE A 51 3.93 -6.36 -12.70
CA ILE A 51 3.31 -7.55 -12.13
C ILE A 51 1.79 -7.48 -12.24
N ILE A 52 1.17 -6.37 -11.82
CA ILE A 52 -0.30 -6.22 -11.87
C ILE A 52 -0.83 -6.35 -13.31
N LYS A 53 -0.12 -5.81 -14.30
CA LYS A 53 -0.49 -5.94 -15.72
C LYS A 53 -0.56 -7.37 -16.22
N THR A 54 0.05 -8.34 -15.54
CA THR A 54 -0.06 -9.77 -15.91
C THR A 54 -1.42 -10.38 -15.59
N TYR A 55 -2.18 -9.77 -14.67
CA TYR A 55 -3.49 -10.24 -14.25
C TYR A 55 -4.58 -9.68 -15.18
N LYS A 56 -4.85 -10.38 -16.28
CA LYS A 56 -5.88 -9.99 -17.27
C LYS A 56 -6.94 -11.07 -17.41
N ALA A 57 -8.16 -10.67 -17.76
CA ALA A 57 -9.17 -11.62 -18.22
C ALA A 57 -8.78 -12.23 -19.58
N PRO A 58 -9.12 -13.51 -19.85
CA PRO A 58 -9.80 -14.46 -18.98
C PRO A 58 -8.86 -15.23 -18.03
N VAL A 59 -7.56 -14.92 -18.03
CA VAL A 59 -6.55 -15.67 -17.27
C VAL A 59 -6.78 -15.55 -15.76
N TRP A 60 -7.17 -14.36 -15.29
CA TRP A 60 -7.48 -14.10 -13.89
C TRP A 60 -8.90 -13.57 -13.73
N CYS A 61 -9.84 -14.47 -13.43
CA CYS A 61 -11.24 -14.14 -13.17
C CYS A 61 -11.81 -15.02 -12.05
N GLY A 62 -12.62 -14.45 -11.15
CA GLY A 62 -13.30 -15.20 -10.09
C GLY A 62 -12.38 -15.79 -9.00
N CYS A 63 -11.08 -15.48 -9.00
CA CYS A 63 -10.17 -15.91 -7.94
C CYS A 63 -10.48 -15.16 -6.65
N ALA A 64 -10.43 -15.82 -5.49
CA ALA A 64 -10.66 -15.16 -4.19
C ALA A 64 -9.47 -14.29 -3.76
N VAL A 65 -8.24 -14.76 -4.06
CA VAL A 65 -7.02 -14.00 -3.84
C VAL A 65 -6.96 -12.79 -4.78
N SER A 66 -6.67 -11.61 -4.25
CA SER A 66 -6.53 -10.40 -5.06
C SER A 66 -5.18 -10.35 -5.80
N PRO A 67 -5.13 -9.81 -7.03
CA PRO A 67 -3.88 -9.48 -7.71
C PRO A 67 -2.94 -8.62 -6.86
N ARG A 68 -3.52 -7.71 -6.07
CA ARG A 68 -2.83 -6.85 -5.10
C ARG A 68 -1.98 -7.66 -4.12
N ASP A 69 -2.61 -8.62 -3.42
CA ASP A 69 -1.92 -9.46 -2.42
C ASP A 69 -0.75 -10.23 -3.02
N LEU A 70 -0.94 -10.76 -4.23
CA LEU A 70 0.07 -11.54 -4.93
C LEU A 70 1.22 -10.67 -5.42
N ALA A 71 0.91 -9.49 -5.98
CA ALA A 71 1.91 -8.56 -6.47
C ALA A 71 2.79 -8.00 -5.34
N ASP A 72 2.23 -7.82 -4.15
CA ASP A 72 3.01 -7.42 -2.98
C ASP A 72 4.09 -8.46 -2.63
N TYR A 73 3.88 -9.75 -2.87
CA TYR A 73 4.92 -10.79 -2.74
C TYR A 73 5.65 -11.11 -4.05
N GLY A 74 5.55 -10.25 -5.07
CA GLY A 74 6.29 -10.41 -6.32
C GLY A 74 5.79 -11.52 -7.22
N TRP A 75 4.55 -11.98 -7.05
CA TRP A 75 3.95 -13.03 -7.87
C TRP A 75 3.29 -12.42 -9.11
N SER A 76 3.71 -12.85 -10.30
CA SER A 76 3.11 -12.50 -11.59
C SER A 76 2.24 -13.63 -12.13
N CYS A 77 1.12 -13.31 -12.76
CA CYS A 77 0.24 -14.30 -13.37
C CYS A 77 0.87 -14.85 -14.66
N VAL A 78 1.00 -16.17 -14.74
CA VAL A 78 1.54 -16.85 -15.94
C VAL A 78 0.50 -17.69 -16.66
N LYS A 79 -0.46 -18.25 -15.92
CA LYS A 79 -1.58 -19.06 -16.43
C LYS A 79 -2.77 -18.94 -15.48
N LYS A 80 -3.92 -19.49 -15.86
CA LYS A 80 -5.11 -19.53 -15.01
C LYS A 80 -4.78 -20.14 -13.65
N ASN A 81 -5.09 -19.41 -12.58
CA ASN A 81 -4.83 -19.79 -11.18
C ASN A 81 -3.38 -20.20 -10.89
N THR A 82 -2.41 -19.71 -11.68
CA THR A 82 -0.99 -20.04 -11.50
C THR A 82 -0.16 -18.78 -11.62
N VAL A 83 0.67 -18.55 -10.61
CA VAL A 83 1.56 -17.39 -10.54
C VAL A 83 3.01 -17.81 -10.42
N LYS A 84 3.92 -16.95 -10.88
CA LYS A 84 5.37 -17.14 -10.83
C LYS A 84 6.03 -15.93 -10.20
N CYS A 85 6.93 -16.17 -9.26
CA CYS A 85 7.71 -15.10 -8.64
C CYS A 85 8.68 -14.51 -9.66
N VAL A 86 8.69 -13.18 -9.79
CA VAL A 86 9.55 -12.47 -10.75
C VAL A 86 11.04 -12.55 -10.41
N GLU A 87 11.40 -12.77 -9.14
CA GLU A 87 12.79 -12.87 -8.68
C GLU A 87 13.28 -14.33 -8.67
N CYS A 88 12.66 -15.18 -7.84
CA CYS A 88 13.17 -16.53 -7.60
C CYS A 88 12.63 -17.60 -8.54
N ASN A 89 11.78 -17.21 -9.50
CA ASN A 89 11.15 -18.07 -10.51
C ASN A 89 10.30 -19.24 -9.97
N GLN A 90 10.05 -19.31 -8.66
CA GLN A 90 9.15 -20.30 -8.07
C GLN A 90 7.71 -20.09 -8.57
N VAL A 91 6.94 -21.17 -8.56
CA VAL A 91 5.54 -21.20 -9.02
C VAL A 91 4.62 -21.51 -7.86
N LEU A 92 3.46 -20.86 -7.83
CA LEU A 92 2.41 -21.08 -6.85
C LEU A 92 1.07 -21.29 -7.57
N SER A 93 0.36 -22.35 -7.20
CA SER A 93 -1.03 -22.56 -7.58
C SER A 93 -1.96 -21.84 -6.61
N THR A 94 -2.94 -21.12 -7.16
CA THR A 94 -3.98 -20.40 -6.41
C THR A 94 -5.35 -21.02 -6.63
N ILE A 95 -5.39 -22.31 -7.02
CA ILE A 95 -6.64 -23.05 -7.20
C ILE A 95 -7.30 -23.27 -5.84
N LEU A 96 -8.59 -22.92 -5.76
CA LEU A 96 -9.44 -23.19 -4.60
C LEU A 96 -10.46 -24.26 -4.94
N PRO A 97 -10.87 -25.09 -3.97
CA PRO A 97 -12.02 -25.97 -4.16
C PRO A 97 -13.28 -25.14 -4.44
N ASN A 98 -14.24 -25.71 -5.17
CA ASN A 98 -15.50 -25.01 -5.43
C ASN A 98 -16.28 -24.86 -4.11
N ILE A 99 -16.61 -23.62 -3.76
CA ILE A 99 -17.32 -23.29 -2.52
C ILE A 99 -18.69 -23.96 -2.42
N THR A 100 -19.31 -24.33 -3.55
CA THR A 100 -20.60 -25.04 -3.55
C THR A 100 -20.48 -26.55 -3.36
N THR A 101 -19.26 -27.11 -3.46
CA THR A 101 -19.04 -28.56 -3.39
C THR A 101 -18.30 -28.99 -2.12
N VAL A 102 -17.69 -28.06 -1.39
CA VAL A 102 -17.00 -28.34 -0.13
C VAL A 102 -17.56 -27.49 0.99
N SER A 103 -17.35 -27.90 2.24
CA SER A 103 -17.73 -27.08 3.38
C SER A 103 -16.93 -25.77 3.40
N ILE A 104 -17.55 -24.72 3.96
CA ILE A 104 -16.93 -23.39 4.09
C ILE A 104 -15.59 -23.46 4.86
N ASN A 105 -15.46 -24.38 5.81
CA ASN A 105 -14.23 -24.58 6.59
C ASN A 105 -13.08 -25.10 5.71
N VAL A 106 -13.35 -26.03 4.79
CA VAL A 106 -12.36 -26.55 3.85
C VAL A 106 -11.93 -25.47 2.86
N TYR A 107 -12.89 -24.69 2.35
CA TYR A 107 -12.62 -23.56 1.47
C TYR A 107 -11.73 -22.50 2.15
N ASN A 108 -12.11 -22.06 3.36
CA ASN A 108 -11.36 -21.08 4.13
C ASN A 108 -9.96 -21.58 4.53
N SER A 109 -9.83 -22.86 4.88
CA SER A 109 -8.52 -23.47 5.18
C SER A 109 -7.62 -23.47 3.94
N SER A 110 -8.18 -23.78 2.76
CA SER A 110 -7.45 -23.73 1.49
C SER A 110 -7.01 -22.30 1.15
N LEU A 111 -7.89 -21.32 1.36
CA LEU A 111 -7.55 -19.90 1.16
C LEU A 111 -6.44 -19.44 2.10
N LYS A 112 -6.53 -19.79 3.39
CA LYS A 112 -5.47 -19.53 4.38
C LYS A 112 -4.15 -20.16 3.96
N HIS A 113 -4.18 -21.40 3.49
CA HIS A 113 -2.98 -22.08 2.99
C HIS A 113 -2.34 -21.34 1.81
N ILE A 114 -3.14 -20.83 0.87
CA ILE A 114 -2.61 -20.03 -0.24
C ILE A 114 -1.95 -18.75 0.29
N HIS A 115 -2.57 -18.03 1.23
CA HIS A 115 -1.95 -16.83 1.84
C HIS A 115 -0.63 -17.14 2.58
N GLU A 116 -0.53 -18.28 3.26
CA GLU A 116 0.73 -18.74 3.85
C GLU A 116 1.78 -19.06 2.77
N LYS A 117 1.35 -19.70 1.67
CA LYS A 117 2.22 -20.03 0.54
C LYS A 117 2.68 -18.81 -0.26
N MET A 118 1.92 -17.71 -0.31
CA MET A 118 2.41 -16.46 -0.90
C MET A 118 3.71 -15.99 -0.25
N LYS A 119 3.90 -16.27 1.03
CA LYS A 119 5.12 -15.91 1.78
C LYS A 119 6.17 -17.02 1.74
N THR A 120 5.74 -18.28 1.73
CA THR A 120 6.65 -19.42 1.97
C THR A 120 7.04 -20.20 0.73
N ALA A 121 6.31 -20.09 -0.38
CA ALA A 121 6.61 -20.82 -1.62
C ALA A 121 7.80 -20.25 -2.40
N HIS A 122 8.36 -19.11 -1.96
CA HIS A 122 9.59 -18.58 -2.51
C HIS A 122 10.81 -19.42 -2.14
N ARG A 123 11.92 -19.25 -2.88
CA ARG A 123 13.25 -19.65 -2.37
C ARG A 123 13.54 -18.88 -1.07
N VAL A 124 14.24 -19.53 -0.14
CA VAL A 124 14.58 -18.92 1.17
C VAL A 124 15.32 -17.59 1.02
N THR A 125 16.15 -17.47 -0.03
CA THR A 125 16.95 -16.28 -0.37
C THR A 125 16.21 -15.24 -1.22
N CYS A 126 14.93 -15.45 -1.54
CA CYS A 126 14.17 -14.53 -2.37
C CYS A 126 13.84 -13.22 -1.62
N LEU A 127 14.20 -12.08 -2.21
CA LEU A 127 13.92 -10.76 -1.63
C LEU A 127 12.42 -10.43 -1.54
N LYS A 128 11.58 -11.02 -2.41
CA LYS A 128 10.13 -10.78 -2.39
C LYS A 128 9.38 -11.57 -1.31
N ARG A 129 10.06 -12.48 -0.60
CA ARG A 129 9.49 -13.33 0.46
C ARG A 129 8.87 -12.52 1.61
N THR A 130 9.46 -11.37 1.92
CA THR A 130 9.02 -10.47 3.00
C THR A 130 7.86 -9.56 2.60
N GLY A 131 7.42 -9.63 1.34
CA GLY A 131 6.48 -8.67 0.76
C GLY A 131 7.19 -7.41 0.27
N SER A 132 6.41 -6.56 -0.37
CA SER A 132 6.87 -5.29 -0.93
C SER A 132 7.02 -4.28 0.19
N ALA A 133 8.03 -3.44 0.07
CA ALA A 133 8.13 -2.26 0.90
C ALA A 133 6.86 -1.40 0.76
N PRO A 134 6.54 -0.57 1.76
CA PRO A 134 5.38 0.30 1.67
C PRO A 134 5.51 1.25 0.46
N PHE A 135 4.37 1.56 -0.16
CA PHE A 135 4.29 2.56 -1.24
C PHE A 135 4.58 3.97 -0.75
N ARG A 136 4.48 4.19 0.57
CA ARG A 136 4.67 5.49 1.20
C ARG A 136 5.30 5.31 2.59
N LEU A 137 6.38 6.07 2.84
CA LEU A 137 7.03 6.16 4.15
C LEU A 137 6.60 7.40 4.94
N VAL A 138 6.41 8.51 4.23
CA VAL A 138 6.09 9.83 4.79
C VAL A 138 4.74 10.27 4.27
N GLU A 139 3.90 10.79 5.16
CA GLU A 139 2.61 11.36 4.75
C GLU A 139 2.83 12.63 3.92
N PRO A 140 2.13 12.79 2.79
CA PRO A 140 2.31 13.95 1.93
C PRO A 140 1.81 15.21 2.63
N THR A 141 2.39 16.35 2.25
CA THR A 141 1.89 17.68 2.57
C THR A 141 0.62 17.99 1.77
N ALA A 142 -0.21 18.95 2.22
CA ALA A 142 -1.39 19.31 1.43
C ALA A 142 -1.03 19.83 0.03
N SER A 143 0.09 20.56 -0.09
CA SER A 143 0.58 21.04 -1.38
C SER A 143 0.91 19.89 -2.34
N GLU A 144 1.58 18.83 -1.87
CA GLU A 144 1.87 17.65 -2.67
C GLU A 144 0.59 16.90 -3.09
N VAL A 145 -0.38 16.78 -2.18
CA VAL A 145 -1.68 16.15 -2.49
C VAL A 145 -2.43 16.97 -3.56
N ILE A 146 -2.56 18.28 -3.38
CA ILE A 146 -3.22 19.17 -4.34
C ILE A 146 -2.53 19.11 -5.70
N LYS A 147 -1.21 19.25 -5.74
CA LYS A 147 -0.43 19.16 -6.97
C LYS A 147 -0.66 17.83 -7.69
N GLY A 148 -0.66 16.72 -6.95
CA GLY A 148 -0.92 15.40 -7.51
C GLY A 148 -2.35 15.24 -8.04
N ILE A 149 -3.35 15.91 -7.45
CA ILE A 149 -4.72 15.96 -7.97
C ILE A 149 -4.75 16.77 -9.26
N GLU A 150 -4.10 17.94 -9.30
CA GLU A 150 -4.02 18.80 -10.48
C GLU A 150 -3.35 18.10 -11.67
N GLU A 151 -2.23 17.43 -11.45
CA GLU A 151 -1.52 16.67 -12.48
C GLU A 151 -2.38 15.57 -13.11
N ARG A 152 -3.21 14.89 -12.30
CA ARG A 152 -4.15 13.88 -12.78
C ARG A 152 -5.34 14.46 -13.52
N LEU A 153 -5.71 15.71 -13.22
CA LEU A 153 -6.76 16.47 -13.89
C LEU A 153 -6.27 17.22 -15.13
N ALA A 154 -4.95 17.39 -15.31
CA ALA A 154 -4.38 18.22 -16.37
C ALA A 154 -4.82 17.79 -17.79
N GLY A 155 -5.06 16.50 -18.01
CA GLY A 155 -5.56 15.96 -19.28
C GLY A 155 -7.06 16.20 -19.53
N GLY A 156 -7.75 16.85 -18.59
CA GLY A 156 -9.20 16.94 -18.52
C GLY A 156 -9.78 18.34 -18.43
N SER A 157 -9.03 19.36 -18.81
CA SER A 157 -9.44 20.77 -18.77
C SER A 157 -10.72 21.12 -19.54
N SER A 158 -11.25 20.20 -20.36
CA SER A 158 -12.49 20.37 -21.13
C SER A 158 -13.68 19.55 -20.63
N PHE A 159 -13.60 18.91 -19.46
CA PHE A 159 -14.70 18.07 -18.97
C PHE A 159 -15.78 18.87 -18.26
N THR A 160 -17.04 18.52 -18.52
CA THR A 160 -18.22 19.05 -17.84
C THR A 160 -18.69 18.11 -16.75
N ALA A 161 -19.46 18.60 -15.78
CA ALA A 161 -20.02 17.76 -14.71
C ALA A 161 -20.88 16.58 -15.22
N ASN A 162 -21.40 16.66 -16.44
CA ASN A 162 -22.21 15.61 -17.06
C ASN A 162 -21.37 14.51 -17.73
N ASP A 163 -20.05 14.70 -17.83
CA ASP A 163 -19.21 13.76 -18.55
C ASP A 163 -18.96 12.46 -17.76
N MET A 164 -19.12 12.49 -16.44
CA MET A 164 -18.98 11.31 -15.58
C MET A 164 -19.73 11.53 -14.27
N THR A 165 -20.55 10.56 -13.87
CA THR A 165 -21.24 10.56 -12.57
C THR A 165 -20.49 9.66 -11.62
N VAL A 166 -20.14 10.16 -10.44
CA VAL A 166 -19.40 9.40 -9.43
C VAL A 166 -20.15 9.42 -8.11
N ASP A 167 -20.29 8.24 -7.50
CA ASP A 167 -20.82 8.12 -6.15
C ASP A 167 -19.72 8.48 -5.16
N ILE A 168 -19.78 9.71 -4.63
CA ILE A 168 -18.90 10.14 -3.54
C ILE A 168 -19.52 9.63 -2.22
N PRO A 169 -18.80 8.85 -1.40
CA PRO A 169 -19.35 8.36 -0.14
C PRO A 169 -19.82 9.50 0.77
N ASN A 170 -20.92 9.28 1.48
CA ASN A 170 -21.47 10.27 2.40
C ASN A 170 -20.43 10.72 3.44
N GLY A 171 -20.38 12.02 3.71
CA GLY A 171 -19.43 12.62 4.65
C GLY A 171 -18.03 12.87 4.08
N VAL A 172 -17.74 12.43 2.84
CA VAL A 172 -16.47 12.76 2.18
C VAL A 172 -16.56 14.15 1.56
N SER A 173 -15.74 15.07 2.06
CA SER A 173 -15.53 16.37 1.45
C SER A 173 -14.36 16.31 0.47
N VAL A 174 -14.45 17.05 -0.63
CA VAL A 174 -13.35 17.18 -1.60
C VAL A 174 -12.87 18.63 -1.68
N PRO A 175 -11.57 18.87 -1.93
CA PRO A 175 -11.05 20.21 -2.13
C PRO A 175 -11.77 20.89 -3.30
N LYS A 176 -12.22 22.13 -3.09
CA LYS A 176 -12.72 22.98 -4.18
C LYS A 176 -11.57 23.31 -5.14
N MET A 177 -11.77 23.07 -6.43
CA MET A 177 -10.83 23.37 -7.51
C MET A 177 -11.57 24.10 -8.63
N ASP A 178 -11.03 25.22 -9.11
CA ASP A 178 -11.76 26.16 -9.97
C ASP A 178 -12.19 25.58 -11.32
N LYS A 179 -11.51 24.53 -11.79
CA LYS A 179 -11.67 23.98 -13.15
C LYS A 179 -12.19 22.55 -13.18
N ALA A 180 -12.59 21.98 -12.04
CA ALA A 180 -12.99 20.57 -11.98
C ALA A 180 -14.22 20.36 -11.10
N SER A 181 -15.13 19.52 -11.56
CA SER A 181 -16.29 19.10 -10.75
C SER A 181 -15.82 18.25 -9.56
N PRO A 182 -16.59 18.20 -8.45
CA PRO A 182 -16.28 17.34 -7.30
C PRO A 182 -16.05 15.87 -7.67
N ALA A 183 -16.79 15.35 -8.67
CA ALA A 183 -16.64 13.98 -9.16
C ALA A 183 -15.25 13.71 -9.76
N PHE A 184 -14.73 14.65 -10.55
CA PHE A 184 -13.38 14.53 -11.11
C PHE A 184 -12.30 14.72 -10.05
N VAL A 185 -12.46 15.68 -9.13
CA VAL A 185 -11.53 15.88 -8.02
C VAL A 185 -11.45 14.63 -7.15
N PHE A 186 -12.58 14.03 -6.80
CA PHE A 186 -12.64 12.79 -6.03
C PHE A 186 -11.93 11.63 -6.75
N THR A 187 -12.23 11.46 -8.04
CA THR A 187 -11.62 10.44 -8.90
C THR A 187 -10.09 10.62 -8.98
N ALA A 188 -9.63 11.85 -9.17
CA ALA A 188 -8.21 12.19 -9.18
C ALA A 188 -7.55 11.98 -7.82
N ALA A 189 -8.21 12.32 -6.70
CA ALA A 189 -7.70 12.06 -5.36
C ALA A 189 -7.49 10.55 -5.10
N LEU A 190 -8.37 9.72 -5.65
CA LEU A 190 -8.22 8.25 -5.62
C LEU A 190 -7.08 7.71 -6.48
N GLY A 191 -6.41 8.55 -7.28
CA GLY A 191 -5.22 8.17 -8.06
C GLY A 191 -5.48 7.92 -9.54
N TRP A 192 -6.68 8.20 -10.02
CA TRP A 192 -7.03 8.10 -11.43
C TRP A 192 -6.61 9.37 -12.18
N LYS A 193 -5.73 9.21 -13.16
CA LYS A 193 -5.50 10.21 -14.19
C LYS A 193 -6.64 10.17 -15.20
N ILE A 194 -7.18 11.34 -15.51
CA ILE A 194 -8.35 11.47 -16.38
C ILE A 194 -7.89 12.15 -17.68
N ALA A 195 -8.17 11.51 -18.81
CA ALA A 195 -7.82 12.00 -20.13
C ALA A 195 -8.95 11.78 -21.12
N LYS A 196 -9.05 12.64 -22.14
CA LYS A 196 -10.03 12.46 -23.21
C LYS A 196 -9.54 11.37 -24.15
N ALA A 197 -10.32 10.30 -24.33
CA ALA A 197 -9.92 9.19 -25.20
C ALA A 197 -10.27 9.47 -26.67
N ARG A 198 -11.58 9.58 -26.95
CA ARG A 198 -12.19 9.81 -28.28
C ARG A 198 -13.51 10.57 -28.07
N ARG A 199 -14.18 11.01 -29.14
CA ARG A 199 -15.49 11.69 -29.03
C ARG A 199 -16.48 10.82 -28.25
N GLY A 200 -16.98 11.32 -27.12
CA GLY A 200 -17.91 10.62 -26.25
C GLY A 200 -17.28 9.59 -25.31
N TYR A 201 -15.94 9.59 -25.12
CA TYR A 201 -15.27 8.67 -24.22
C TYR A 201 -14.18 9.34 -23.36
N ILE A 202 -14.08 8.87 -22.11
CA ILE A 202 -13.07 9.25 -21.12
C ILE A 202 -12.14 8.06 -20.88
N SER A 203 -10.83 8.31 -20.89
CA SER A 203 -9.82 7.36 -20.44
C SER A 203 -9.48 7.64 -18.99
N LEU A 204 -9.44 6.60 -18.18
CA LEU A 204 -8.98 6.65 -16.80
C LEU A 204 -7.80 5.69 -16.64
N SER A 205 -6.69 6.17 -16.09
CA SER A 205 -5.51 5.34 -15.82
C SER A 205 -5.03 5.58 -14.39
N CYS A 206 -4.76 4.53 -13.61
CA CYS A 206 -4.28 4.68 -12.23
C CYS A 206 -2.75 4.67 -12.14
N ASP A 207 -2.19 5.64 -11.40
CA ASP A 207 -0.74 5.82 -11.22
C ASP A 207 -0.06 4.71 -10.41
N LEU A 208 -0.82 3.84 -9.73
CA LEU A 208 -0.27 2.80 -8.86
C LEU A 208 -0.63 1.39 -9.32
N CYS A 209 -1.90 1.11 -9.59
CA CYS A 209 -2.31 -0.23 -10.02
C CYS A 209 -2.24 -0.44 -11.53
N ALA A 210 -1.87 0.58 -12.32
CA ALA A 210 -1.79 0.50 -13.78
C ALA A 210 -3.09 -0.01 -14.46
N ARG A 211 -4.24 0.12 -13.80
CA ARG A 211 -5.53 -0.13 -14.45
C ARG A 211 -5.83 1.01 -15.40
N ASP A 212 -6.19 0.62 -16.62
CA ASP A 212 -6.70 1.50 -17.65
C ASP A 212 -8.15 1.14 -17.95
N LEU A 213 -9.02 2.15 -17.97
CA LEU A 213 -10.44 2.02 -18.24
C LEU A 213 -10.85 3.05 -19.28
N ILE A 214 -11.77 2.67 -20.17
CA ILE A 214 -12.40 3.58 -21.12
C ILE A 214 -13.88 3.59 -20.80
N LEU A 215 -14.39 4.77 -20.44
CA LEU A 215 -15.79 4.99 -20.10
C LEU A 215 -16.47 5.81 -21.20
N LYS A 216 -17.74 5.52 -21.46
CA LYS A 216 -18.58 6.42 -22.26
C LYS A 216 -18.89 7.67 -21.43
N THR A 217 -18.90 8.83 -22.05
CA THR A 217 -19.32 10.09 -21.42
C THR A 217 -20.74 9.95 -20.86
N GLY A 218 -20.95 10.44 -19.64
CA GLY A 218 -22.18 10.31 -18.87
C GLY A 218 -22.34 8.97 -18.14
N ALA A 219 -21.36 8.06 -18.25
CA ALA A 219 -21.40 6.80 -17.50
C ALA A 219 -21.21 7.04 -16.00
N LYS A 220 -21.86 6.16 -15.23
CA LYS A 220 -21.60 6.02 -13.80
C LYS A 220 -20.26 5.33 -13.58
N PHE A 221 -19.44 5.87 -12.69
CA PHE A 221 -18.15 5.33 -12.34
C PHE A 221 -17.97 5.25 -10.83
N ASP A 222 -17.61 4.06 -10.34
CA ASP A 222 -17.20 3.85 -8.95
C ASP A 222 -15.66 3.71 -8.89
N PRO A 223 -14.94 4.78 -8.53
CA PRO A 223 -13.48 4.77 -8.50
C PRO A 223 -12.91 3.89 -7.36
N ILE A 224 -13.66 3.65 -6.28
CA ILE A 224 -13.21 2.83 -5.15
C ILE A 224 -13.34 1.36 -5.53
N HIS A 225 -14.50 0.93 -6.03
CA HIS A 225 -14.73 -0.45 -6.42
C HIS A 225 -13.76 -0.89 -7.52
N ASN A 226 -13.43 0.00 -8.48
CA ASN A 226 -12.45 -0.30 -9.51
C ASN A 226 -11.00 -0.43 -8.97
N HIS A 227 -10.73 0.02 -7.75
CA HIS A 227 -9.46 -0.10 -7.05
C HIS A 227 -9.38 -1.27 -6.07
N GLU A 228 -10.48 -1.68 -5.46
CA GLU A 228 -10.56 -2.57 -4.27
C GLU A 228 -9.65 -3.80 -4.29
N ARG A 229 -9.48 -4.43 -5.46
CA ARG A 229 -8.67 -5.66 -5.59
C ARG A 229 -7.25 -5.45 -6.16
N TRP A 230 -6.89 -4.22 -6.46
CA TRP A 230 -5.78 -3.91 -7.36
C TRP A 230 -4.85 -2.81 -6.83
N CYS A 231 -5.37 -1.86 -6.07
CA CYS A 231 -4.68 -0.60 -5.81
C CYS A 231 -4.40 -0.39 -4.32
N PRO A 232 -3.14 -0.11 -3.94
CA PRO A 232 -2.80 0.21 -2.56
C PRO A 232 -3.54 1.43 -1.99
N ARG A 233 -4.04 2.35 -2.83
CA ARG A 233 -4.67 3.58 -2.35
C ARG A 233 -5.93 3.36 -1.52
N VAL A 234 -6.62 2.25 -1.74
CA VAL A 234 -7.84 1.89 -1.02
C VAL A 234 -7.56 0.91 0.12
N ASP A 235 -6.31 0.51 0.31
CA ASP A 235 -5.90 -0.29 1.47
C ASP A 235 -6.13 0.55 2.73
N LYS A 236 -6.74 -0.08 3.74
CA LYS A 236 -6.98 0.54 5.04
C LYS A 236 -5.77 0.34 5.94
N ASN A 237 -5.41 1.37 6.67
CA ASN A 237 -4.41 1.29 7.73
C ASN A 237 -4.99 0.63 9.01
N ASP A 238 -4.19 0.53 10.06
CA ASP A 238 -4.59 -0.05 11.36
C ASP A 238 -5.76 0.71 12.03
N ASN A 239 -5.96 1.98 11.68
CA ASN A 239 -7.08 2.80 12.16
C ASN A 239 -8.35 2.63 11.31
N GLY A 240 -8.29 1.83 10.24
CA GLY A 240 -9.38 1.63 9.30
C GLY A 240 -9.50 2.70 8.21
N ASP A 241 -8.60 3.69 8.17
CA ASP A 241 -8.61 4.76 7.18
C ASP A 241 -7.87 4.33 5.91
N ALA A 242 -8.47 4.60 4.75
CA ALA A 242 -7.81 4.40 3.47
C ALA A 242 -6.80 5.53 3.17
N CYS A 243 -5.73 5.23 2.43
CA CYS A 243 -4.70 6.23 2.09
C CYS A 243 -5.27 7.48 1.38
N TRP A 244 -6.27 7.31 0.52
CA TRP A 244 -6.89 8.45 -0.15
C TRP A 244 -7.68 9.35 0.83
N GLN A 245 -8.27 8.78 1.89
CA GLN A 245 -8.99 9.55 2.91
C GLN A 245 -8.01 10.36 3.74
N THR A 246 -6.88 9.75 4.12
CA THR A 246 -5.83 10.47 4.84
C THR A 246 -5.28 11.65 4.03
N ASP A 247 -5.11 11.48 2.71
CA ASP A 247 -4.66 12.55 1.80
C ASP A 247 -5.64 13.71 1.74
N LEU A 248 -6.93 13.42 1.55
CA LEU A 248 -7.98 14.45 1.54
C LEU A 248 -8.07 15.19 2.88
N ASN A 249 -7.98 14.45 3.99
CA ASN A 249 -8.03 15.03 5.32
C ASN A 249 -6.85 15.97 5.59
N VAL A 250 -5.65 15.67 5.09
CA VAL A 250 -4.50 16.58 5.19
C VAL A 250 -4.82 17.92 4.53
N VAL A 251 -5.36 17.89 3.31
CA VAL A 251 -5.71 19.10 2.55
C VAL A 251 -6.82 19.91 3.23
N LEU A 252 -7.88 19.23 3.68
CA LEU A 252 -9.04 19.90 4.28
C LEU A 252 -8.71 20.49 5.65
N ASN A 253 -7.91 19.79 6.45
CA ASN A 253 -7.51 20.27 7.76
C ASN A 253 -6.52 21.44 7.69
N GLU A 254 -5.67 21.50 6.66
CA GLU A 254 -4.77 22.65 6.46
C GLU A 254 -5.54 23.94 6.21
N LYS A 255 -6.65 23.87 5.45
CA LYS A 255 -7.54 25.02 5.22
C LYS A 255 -8.28 25.49 6.47
N ASN A 256 -8.49 24.60 7.43
CA ASN A 256 -9.19 24.88 8.69
C ASN A 256 -8.25 25.30 9.84
N LYS A 257 -6.92 25.19 9.67
CA LYS A 257 -5.96 25.60 10.68
C LYS A 257 -5.73 27.10 10.63
N THR A 258 -6.31 27.83 11.59
CA THR A 258 -5.76 29.10 12.08
C THR A 258 -4.45 28.82 12.84
N ALA A 259 -3.31 29.06 12.19
CA ALA A 259 -1.93 28.92 12.67
C ALA A 259 -1.47 27.52 13.18
N PRO A 260 -0.24 27.08 12.88
CA PRO A 260 0.24 25.77 13.28
C PRO A 260 0.59 25.72 14.79
N SER A 261 -0.12 24.89 15.56
CA SER A 261 0.34 24.45 16.88
C SER A 261 1.50 23.45 16.73
N SER A 262 2.66 23.75 17.33
CA SER A 262 3.91 22.96 17.24
C SER A 262 3.75 21.49 17.67
N MET A 263 2.74 21.19 18.48
CA MET A 263 2.42 19.84 18.95
C MET A 263 2.02 18.88 17.82
N GLY A 264 1.35 19.36 16.76
CA GLY A 264 0.89 18.52 15.66
C GLY A 264 2.04 17.93 14.83
N GLN A 265 3.16 18.63 14.73
CA GLN A 265 4.34 18.17 14.00
C GLN A 265 5.08 17.08 14.80
N ILE A 266 5.21 17.27 16.12
CA ILE A 266 5.86 16.31 17.02
C ILE A 266 5.14 14.95 17.01
N TYR A 267 3.80 14.94 16.99
CA TYR A 267 3.04 13.69 16.90
C TYR A 267 3.23 12.96 15.57
N LYS A 268 3.28 13.69 14.44
CA LYS A 268 3.54 13.09 13.13
C LYS A 268 4.93 12.47 13.08
N ASP A 269 5.93 13.17 13.59
CA ASP A 269 7.32 12.70 13.62
C ASP A 269 7.46 11.47 14.52
N TYR A 270 6.77 11.44 15.68
CA TYR A 270 6.73 10.30 16.59
C TYR A 270 6.13 9.04 15.94
N PHE A 271 4.97 9.15 15.29
CA PHE A 271 4.32 8.00 14.65
C PHE A 271 5.08 7.51 13.42
N SER A 272 5.70 8.42 12.65
CA SER A 272 6.60 8.06 11.56
C SER A 272 7.80 7.27 12.09
N ALA A 273 8.47 7.79 13.13
CA ALA A 273 9.61 7.11 13.77
C ALA A 273 9.23 5.73 14.32
N ARG A 274 8.06 5.60 14.96
CA ARG A 274 7.57 4.32 15.48
C ARG A 274 7.30 3.29 14.37
N ARG A 275 6.76 3.71 13.23
CA ARG A 275 6.54 2.82 12.07
C ARG A 275 7.86 2.31 11.50
N ILE A 276 8.87 3.18 11.41
CA ILE A 276 10.23 2.82 10.97
C ILE A 276 10.85 1.80 11.93
N LEU A 277 10.70 1.99 13.24
CA LEU A 277 11.22 1.08 14.27
C LEU A 277 10.54 -0.30 14.21
N ALA A 278 9.21 -0.36 14.11
CA ALA A 278 8.47 -1.63 14.05
C ALA A 278 8.87 -2.50 12.85
N GLN A 279 9.17 -1.89 11.71
CA GLN A 279 9.63 -2.58 10.51
C GLN A 279 11.07 -3.07 10.63
N SER A 280 11.94 -2.30 11.31
CA SER A 280 13.35 -2.66 11.52
C SER A 280 13.51 -3.88 12.44
N VAL A 281 12.59 -4.06 13.40
CA VAL A 281 12.60 -5.21 14.32
C VAL A 281 12.16 -6.51 13.63
N SER A 282 11.29 -6.44 12.60
CA SER A 282 10.88 -7.64 11.84
C SER A 282 11.98 -8.24 10.96
N SER A 283 13.02 -7.46 10.60
CA SER A 283 14.19 -7.92 9.85
C SER A 283 15.26 -8.61 10.71
N VAL A 284 15.11 -8.61 12.04
CA VAL A 284 16.04 -9.28 12.96
C VAL A 284 15.39 -10.59 13.46
N ILE A 285 15.27 -11.58 12.57
CA ILE A 285 15.11 -12.97 13.00
C ILE A 285 16.53 -13.56 13.03
N PRO A 286 17.03 -14.05 14.18
CA PRO A 286 18.29 -14.78 14.19
C PRO A 286 18.09 -16.07 13.39
N SER A 287 18.92 -16.25 12.38
CA SER A 287 19.16 -17.56 11.78
C SER A 287 19.74 -18.48 12.86
N CYS A 288 18.87 -19.19 13.57
CA CYS A 288 19.25 -20.34 14.37
C CYS A 288 19.31 -21.56 13.45
N THR A 289 20.51 -22.12 13.37
CA THR A 289 20.87 -23.46 12.86
C THR A 289 20.09 -24.56 13.56
#